data_AF-A0A4Q9W112-F1
#
_entry.id   AF-A0A4Q9W112-F1
#
_cell.length_a   1.000
_cell.length_b   1.000
_cell.length_c   1.000
_cell.angle_alpha   90.00
_cell.angle_beta   90.00
_cell.angle_gamma   90.00
#
_symmetry.space_group_name_H-M   'P 1'
#
loop_
_entity.id
_entity.type
_entity.pdbx_description
1 polymer ?
#
loop_
_entity_poly.entity_id
_entity_poly.type
_entity_poly.pdbx_seq_one_letter_code
_entity_poly.pdbx_strand_id
1 'polypeptide(L)'
;LISIIILLFLALLSPIYELVEILVLIPISFIITIASAITFVDIWHFFSLVNRYENEDKYDYLTGLGNVKEFDRHLNEVSSKAEEKKQSLALLLIDIDGFKDVNDHYSHQSGDAVLKQMSQLLKNYVPNQFKIFRNGGEEFS
;
A
#
# COMPACT_ATOMS: atom_id res chain seq x y z
N LEU A 1 8.57 17.93 -27.33
CA LEU A 1 7.63 17.32 -28.29
C LEU A 1 6.22 17.93 -28.18
N ILE A 2 5.63 17.95 -26.98
CA ILE A 2 4.28 18.52 -26.74
C ILE A 2 4.20 20.01 -27.10
N SER A 3 5.17 20.84 -26.73
CA SER A 3 5.21 22.27 -27.09
C SER A 3 5.24 22.50 -28.60
N ILE A 4 5.98 21.64 -29.33
CA ILE A 4 6.08 21.70 -30.79
C ILE A 4 4.75 21.32 -31.42
N ILE A 5 4.06 20.31 -30.87
CA ILE A 5 2.72 19.90 -31.32
C ILE A 5 1.68 20.98 -31.04
N ILE A 6 1.73 21.64 -29.87
CA ILE A 6 0.86 22.77 -29.51
C ILE A 6 1.08 23.94 -30.47
N LEU A 7 2.34 24.29 -30.74
CA LEU A 7 2.69 25.36 -31.68
C LEU A 7 2.25 25.03 -33.11
N LEU A 8 2.43 23.78 -33.56
CA LEU A 8 2.01 23.33 -34.89
C LEU A 8 0.47 23.35 -35.03
N PHE A 9 -0.25 22.93 -34.00
CA PHE A 9 -1.72 22.94 -33.96
C PHE A 9 -2.29 24.36 -33.95
N LEU A 10 -1.69 25.27 -33.17
CA LEU A 10 -2.07 26.69 -33.15
C LEU A 10 -1.80 27.35 -34.51
N ALA A 11 -0.66 27.07 -35.14
CA ALA A 11 -0.33 27.56 -36.47
C ALA A 11 -1.28 27.02 -37.57
N LEU A 12 -1.81 25.81 -37.40
CA LEU A 12 -2.76 25.20 -38.35
C LEU A 12 -4.19 25.75 -38.22
N LEU A 13 -4.60 26.14 -37.01
CA LEU A 13 -5.98 26.55 -36.69
C LEU A 13 -6.29 28.02 -36.97
N SER A 14 -5.29 28.89 -37.10
CA SER A 14 -5.53 30.29 -37.45
C SER A 14 -4.42 30.81 -38.36
N PRO A 15 -4.70 31.05 -39.65
CA PRO A 15 -3.77 31.73 -40.56
C PRO A 15 -3.58 33.22 -40.25
N ILE A 16 -4.04 33.71 -39.09
CA ILE A 16 -4.16 35.13 -38.73
C ILE A 16 -3.20 35.54 -37.59
N TYR A 17 -2.48 34.60 -36.95
CA TYR A 17 -1.57 35.00 -35.87
C TYR A 17 -0.42 35.88 -36.39
N GLU A 18 -0.26 37.07 -35.84
CA GLU A 18 0.87 37.95 -36.15
C GLU A 18 2.17 37.39 -35.53
N LEU A 19 3.32 37.76 -36.09
CA LEU A 19 4.64 37.35 -35.59
C LEU A 19 4.82 37.61 -34.08
N VAL A 20 4.18 38.65 -33.56
CA VAL A 20 4.19 39.04 -32.16
C VAL A 20 3.49 38.00 -31.27
N GLU A 21 2.37 37.42 -31.70
CA GLU A 21 1.64 36.43 -30.92
C GLU A 21 2.41 35.11 -30.82
N ILE A 22 3.05 34.69 -31.92
CA ILE A 22 3.93 33.52 -31.93
C ILE A 22 5.11 33.73 -30.98
N LEU A 23 5.72 34.92 -30.97
CA LEU A 23 6.84 35.27 -30.10
C LEU A 23 6.47 35.17 -28.61
N VAL A 24 5.22 35.53 -28.24
CA VAL A 24 4.71 35.46 -26.87
C VAL A 24 4.32 34.03 -26.46
N LEU A 25 3.77 33.23 -27.38
CA LEU A 25 3.30 31.87 -27.07
C LEU A 25 4.44 30.86 -26.86
N ILE A 26 5.57 31.02 -27.55
CA ILE A 26 6.74 30.13 -27.41
C ILE A 26 7.21 30.01 -25.95
N PRO A 27 7.55 31.10 -25.23
CA PRO A 27 8.03 31.00 -23.85
C PRO A 27 6.94 30.47 -22.90
N ILE A 28 5.67 30.82 -23.12
CA ILE A 28 4.54 30.29 -22.32
C ILE A 28 4.46 28.76 -22.47
N SER A 29 4.53 28.26 -23.71
CA SER A 29 4.49 26.82 -23.98
C SER A 29 5.66 26.09 -23.32
N PHE A 30 6.84 26.72 -23.29
CA PHE A 30 8.04 26.16 -22.67
C PHE A 30 7.89 26.09 -21.14
N ILE A 31 7.38 27.15 -20.51
CA ILE A 31 7.09 27.19 -19.07
C ILE A 31 6.07 26.11 -18.70
N ILE A 32 4.95 26.00 -19.44
CA ILE A 32 3.93 24.97 -19.21
C ILE A 32 4.54 23.57 -19.35
N THR A 33 5.40 23.37 -20.34
CA THR A 33 6.02 22.07 -20.57
C THR A 33 6.95 21.69 -19.42
N ILE A 34 7.77 22.61 -18.93
CA ILE A 34 8.64 22.37 -17.77
C ILE A 34 7.80 22.11 -16.52
N ALA A 35 6.80 22.93 -16.24
CA ALA A 35 5.91 22.74 -15.10
C ALA A 35 5.23 21.37 -15.15
N SER A 36 4.70 20.97 -16.32
CA SER A 36 4.09 19.65 -16.50
C SER A 36 5.06 18.50 -16.23
N ALA A 37 6.32 18.61 -16.69
CA ALA A 37 7.33 17.59 -16.47
C ALA A 37 7.69 17.46 -14.98
N ILE A 38 7.83 18.58 -14.27
CA ILE A 38 8.09 18.58 -12.81
C ILE A 38 6.93 17.91 -12.08
N THR A 39 5.68 18.35 -12.35
CA THR A 39 4.50 17.75 -11.69
C THR A 39 4.37 16.26 -11.99
N PHE A 40 4.73 15.82 -13.20
CA PHE A 40 4.72 14.40 -13.54
C PHE A 40 5.71 13.60 -12.71
N VAL A 41 6.95 14.10 -12.54
CA VAL A 41 7.96 13.48 -11.69
C VAL A 41 7.50 13.44 -10.23
N ASP A 42 6.93 14.53 -9.72
CA ASP A 42 6.43 14.60 -8.35
C ASP A 42 5.29 13.61 -8.10
N ILE A 43 4.33 13.53 -9.02
CA ILE A 43 3.23 12.56 -8.98
C ILE A 43 3.79 11.13 -9.01
N TRP A 44 4.75 10.85 -9.88
CA TRP A 44 5.38 9.53 -9.96
C TRP A 44 6.08 9.17 -8.64
N HIS A 45 6.83 10.11 -8.08
CA HIS A 45 7.51 9.91 -6.80
C HIS A 45 6.52 9.68 -5.66
N PHE A 46 5.43 10.46 -5.60
CA PHE A 46 4.36 10.27 -4.64
C PHE A 46 3.74 8.88 -4.73
N PHE A 47 3.36 8.42 -5.93
CA PHE A 47 2.82 7.08 -6.12
C PHE A 47 3.82 5.99 -5.70
N SER A 48 5.11 6.17 -5.99
CA SER A 48 6.14 5.22 -5.54
C SER A 48 6.22 5.15 -4.02
N LEU A 49 6.11 6.29 -3.33
CA LEU A 49 6.16 6.38 -1.88
C LEU A 49 4.93 5.73 -1.24
N VAL A 50 3.73 6.02 -1.77
CA VAL A 50 2.49 5.39 -1.33
C VAL A 50 2.57 3.88 -1.48
N ASN A 51 3.02 3.40 -2.65
CA ASN A 51 3.14 1.96 -2.90
C ASN A 51 4.17 1.32 -1.97
N ARG A 52 5.24 2.03 -1.61
CA ARG A 52 6.19 1.56 -0.59
C ARG A 52 5.53 1.47 0.78
N TYR A 53 4.82 2.50 1.24
CA TYR A 53 4.09 2.44 2.50
C TYR A 53 3.07 1.29 2.55
N GLU A 54 2.34 1.07 1.45
CA GLU A 54 1.37 -0.01 1.37
C GLU A 54 2.01 -1.41 1.45
N ASN A 55 3.26 -1.56 1.01
CA ASN A 55 4.02 -2.80 0.98
C ASN A 55 5.01 -2.97 2.14
N GLU A 56 5.35 -1.88 2.86
CA GLU A 56 6.33 -1.86 3.94
C GLU A 56 5.68 -2.05 5.32
N ASP A 57 4.37 -1.80 5.46
CA ASP A 57 3.66 -2.12 6.69
C ASP A 57 3.39 -3.63 6.77
N LYS A 58 4.29 -4.33 7.44
CA LYS A 58 4.22 -5.79 7.63
C LYS A 58 3.57 -6.18 8.96
N TYR A 59 3.43 -5.24 9.88
CA TYR A 59 3.12 -5.55 11.27
C TYR A 59 1.83 -4.89 11.71
N ASP A 60 0.98 -5.63 12.41
CA ASP A 60 -0.19 -5.07 13.07
C ASP A 60 0.27 -4.12 14.20
N TYR A 61 -0.17 -2.85 14.13
CA TYR A 61 0.29 -1.81 15.05
C TYR A 61 -0.02 -2.08 16.52
N LEU A 62 -1.09 -2.84 16.80
CA LEU A 62 -1.56 -3.10 18.16
C LEU A 62 -0.82 -4.26 18.82
N THR A 63 -0.59 -5.34 18.07
CA THR A 63 -0.06 -6.61 18.58
C THR A 63 1.41 -6.85 18.23
N GLY A 64 1.92 -6.15 17.21
CA GLY A 64 3.26 -6.36 16.64
C GLY A 64 3.44 -7.76 16.03
N LEU A 65 2.35 -8.41 15.60
CA LEU A 65 2.35 -9.62 14.77
C LEU A 65 2.38 -9.23 13.29
N GLY A 66 2.54 -10.21 12.39
CA GLY A 66 2.33 -9.93 10.97
C GLY A 66 0.88 -9.45 10.74
N ASN A 67 0.66 -8.46 9.88
CA ASN A 67 -0.70 -8.04 9.53
C ASN A 67 -1.28 -8.93 8.41
N VAL A 68 -2.52 -8.67 8.01
CA VAL A 68 -3.21 -9.41 6.94
C VAL A 68 -2.47 -9.39 5.60
N LYS A 69 -1.81 -8.27 5.26
CA LYS A 69 -1.03 -8.18 4.02
C LYS A 69 0.20 -9.08 4.08
N GLU A 70 0.87 -9.10 5.22
CA GLU A 70 2.03 -9.96 5.46
C GLU A 70 1.63 -11.44 5.49
N PHE A 71 0.45 -11.77 6.02
CA PHE A 71 -0.13 -13.11 5.95
C PHE A 71 -0.30 -13.57 4.51
N ASP A 72 -1.02 -12.81 3.68
CA ASP A 72 -1.26 -13.16 2.27
C ASP A 72 0.07 -13.32 1.50
N ARG A 73 1.01 -12.39 1.72
CA ARG A 73 2.32 -12.46 1.08
C ARG A 73 3.07 -13.73 1.50
N HIS A 74 3.10 -14.03 2.80
CA HIS A 74 3.82 -15.20 3.30
C HIS A 74 3.16 -16.50 2.86
N LEU A 75 1.83 -16.59 2.90
CA LEU A 75 1.07 -17.76 2.48
C LEU A 75 1.34 -18.09 1.00
N ASN A 76 1.32 -17.10 0.12
CA ASN A 76 1.65 -17.27 -1.29
C ASN A 76 3.09 -17.76 -1.50
N GLU A 77 4.05 -17.19 -0.76
CA GLU A 77 5.46 -17.58 -0.82
C GLU A 77 5.66 -19.04 -0.38
N VAL A 78 5.10 -19.45 0.77
CA VAL A 78 5.27 -20.81 1.28
C VAL A 78 4.50 -21.84 0.45
N SER A 79 3.34 -21.46 -0.09
CA SER A 79 2.55 -22.33 -0.98
C SER A 79 3.31 -22.67 -2.25
N SER A 80 3.90 -21.66 -2.91
CA SER A 80 4.72 -21.88 -4.11
C SER A 80 5.94 -22.77 -3.81
N LYS A 81 6.63 -22.54 -2.68
CA LYS A 81 7.77 -23.36 -2.26
C LYS A 81 7.37 -24.80 -1.92
N ALA A 82 6.22 -24.99 -1.27
CA ALA A 82 5.72 -26.31 -0.91
C ALA A 82 5.34 -27.12 -2.15
N GLU A 83 4.74 -26.48 -3.15
CA GLU A 83 4.43 -27.10 -4.45
C GLU A 83 5.71 -27.56 -5.15
N GLU A 84 6.72 -26.69 -5.27
CA GLU A 84 8.02 -27.01 -5.88
C GLU A 84 8.70 -28.20 -5.18
N LYS A 85 8.67 -28.20 -3.84
CA LYS A 85 9.34 -29.21 -3.01
C LYS A 85 8.48 -30.44 -2.70
N LYS A 86 7.23 -30.49 -3.19
CA LYS A 86 6.23 -31.52 -2.86
C LYS A 86 6.06 -31.74 -1.35
N GLN A 87 6.01 -30.65 -0.60
CA GLN A 87 5.83 -30.65 0.86
C GLN A 87 4.40 -30.31 1.22
N SER A 88 3.92 -30.87 2.34
CA SER A 88 2.62 -30.48 2.92
C SER A 88 2.75 -29.18 3.69
N LEU A 89 1.67 -28.40 3.71
CA LEU A 89 1.51 -27.20 4.53
C LEU A 89 0.41 -27.42 5.56
N ALA A 90 0.55 -26.74 6.69
CA ALA A 90 -0.48 -26.62 7.71
C ALA A 90 -0.67 -25.14 8.03
N LEU A 91 -1.92 -24.75 8.24
CA LEU A 91 -2.35 -23.41 8.65
C LEU A 91 -3.33 -23.58 9.80
N LEU A 92 -3.18 -22.77 10.85
CA LEU A 92 -4.11 -22.71 11.96
C LEU A 92 -4.81 -21.36 11.91
N LEU A 93 -6.14 -21.35 11.91
CA LEU A 93 -6.94 -20.14 12.05
C LEU A 93 -7.52 -20.10 13.45
N ILE A 94 -7.41 -18.95 14.12
CA ILE A 94 -7.81 -18.77 15.52
C ILE A 94 -8.71 -17.54 15.58
N ASP A 95 -9.84 -17.68 16.29
CA ASP A 95 -10.77 -16.60 16.58
C ASP A 95 -10.99 -16.52 18.11
N ILE A 96 -11.20 -15.32 18.66
CA ILE A 96 -11.48 -15.12 20.08
C ILE A 96 -12.99 -15.09 20.30
N ASP A 97 -13.52 -16.18 20.84
CA ASP A 97 -14.93 -16.29 21.19
C ASP A 97 -15.36 -15.18 22.18
N GLY A 98 -16.51 -14.55 21.90
CA GLY A 98 -17.09 -13.53 22.78
C GLY A 98 -16.34 -12.19 22.82
N PHE A 99 -15.45 -11.92 21.86
CA PHE A 99 -14.67 -10.67 21.85
C PHE A 99 -15.54 -9.40 21.81
N LYS A 100 -16.64 -9.44 21.07
CA LYS A 100 -17.63 -8.35 21.04
C LYS A 100 -18.19 -8.06 22.43
N ASP A 101 -18.53 -9.09 23.21
CA ASP A 101 -19.07 -8.92 24.55
C ASP A 101 -18.06 -8.21 25.47
N VAL A 102 -16.77 -8.52 25.33
CA VAL A 102 -15.71 -7.82 26.08
C VAL A 102 -15.70 -6.32 25.74
N ASN A 103 -15.76 -5.97 24.45
CA ASN A 103 -15.79 -4.58 24.01
C ASN A 103 -17.04 -3.85 24.51
N ASP A 104 -18.20 -4.50 24.42
CA ASP A 104 -19.49 -3.91 24.78
C ASP A 104 -19.61 -3.69 26.31
N HIS A 105 -19.03 -4.57 27.13
CA HIS A 105 -19.10 -4.48 28.60
C HIS A 105 -17.95 -3.67 29.22
N TYR A 106 -16.74 -3.70 28.64
CA TYR A 106 -15.53 -3.19 29.28
C TYR A 106 -14.77 -2.16 28.46
N SER A 107 -15.34 -1.67 27.34
CA SER A 107 -14.74 -0.76 26.35
C SER A 107 -13.69 -1.38 25.43
N HIS A 108 -13.45 -0.71 24.31
CA HIS A 108 -12.45 -1.09 23.32
C HIS A 108 -11.02 -1.18 23.86
N GLN A 109 -10.66 -0.38 24.88
CA GLN A 109 -9.32 -0.46 25.48
C GLN A 109 -9.09 -1.82 26.17
N SER A 110 -10.16 -2.42 26.72
CA SER A 110 -10.10 -3.75 27.31
C SER A 110 -9.98 -4.83 26.22
N GLY A 111 -10.69 -4.69 25.10
CA GLY A 111 -10.49 -5.55 23.93
C GLY A 111 -9.06 -5.48 23.40
N ASP A 112 -8.48 -4.28 23.31
CA ASP A 112 -7.08 -4.09 22.91
C ASP A 112 -6.11 -4.83 23.86
N ALA A 113 -6.40 -4.82 25.17
CA ALA A 113 -5.61 -5.56 26.15
C ALA A 113 -5.74 -7.08 25.98
N VAL A 114 -6.91 -7.59 25.59
CA VAL A 114 -7.11 -9.01 25.27
C VAL A 114 -6.31 -9.40 24.03
N LEU A 115 -6.36 -8.60 22.97
CA LEU A 115 -5.61 -8.85 21.72
C LEU A 115 -4.10 -8.87 21.95
N LYS A 116 -3.58 -7.94 22.78
CA LYS A 116 -2.16 -7.92 23.18
C LYS A 116 -1.76 -9.13 24.03
N GLN A 117 -2.65 -9.61 24.89
CA GLN A 117 -2.38 -10.82 25.68
C GLN A 117 -2.38 -12.07 24.80
N MET A 118 -3.34 -12.19 23.87
CA MET A 118 -3.37 -13.27 22.89
C MET A 118 -2.09 -13.28 22.04
N SER A 119 -1.64 -12.12 21.56
CA SER A 119 -0.41 -12.05 20.77
C SER A 119 0.83 -12.49 21.55
N GLN A 120 0.92 -12.12 22.84
CA GLN A 120 2.00 -12.57 23.71
C GLN A 120 1.93 -14.07 23.99
N LEU A 121 0.72 -14.62 24.19
CA LEU A 121 0.50 -16.06 24.35
C LEU A 121 1.01 -16.81 23.12
N LEU A 122 0.57 -16.41 21.93
CA LEU A 122 1.01 -17.03 20.68
C LEU A 122 2.53 -16.94 20.51
N LYS A 123 3.15 -15.78 20.76
CA LYS A 123 4.61 -15.62 20.71
C LYS A 123 5.37 -16.53 21.68
N ASN A 124 4.80 -16.84 22.84
CA ASN A 124 5.44 -17.68 23.85
C ASN A 124 5.36 -19.18 23.52
N TYR A 125 4.26 -19.62 22.89
CA TYR A 125 4.01 -21.04 22.64
C TYR A 125 4.33 -21.49 21.21
N VAL A 126 4.28 -20.59 20.23
CA VAL A 126 4.60 -20.90 18.83
C VAL A 126 6.12 -20.81 18.62
N PRO A 127 6.77 -21.87 18.11
CA PRO A 127 8.20 -21.83 17.82
C PRO A 127 8.57 -20.73 16.80
N ASN A 128 9.69 -20.04 17.03
CA ASN A 128 10.17 -18.89 16.24
C ASN A 128 10.31 -19.11 14.72
N GLN A 129 10.37 -20.37 14.27
CA GLN A 129 10.45 -20.72 12.85
C GLN A 129 9.10 -20.56 12.13
N PHE A 130 7.99 -20.58 12.87
CA PHE A 130 6.65 -20.35 12.35
C PHE A 130 6.31 -18.87 12.41
N LYS A 131 5.42 -18.44 11.52
CA LYS A 131 4.93 -17.07 11.47
C LYS A 131 3.54 -17.00 12.09
N ILE A 132 3.25 -15.86 12.70
CA ILE A 132 2.01 -15.58 13.41
C ILE A 132 1.51 -14.24 12.90
N PHE A 133 0.22 -14.18 12.60
CA PHE A 133 -0.43 -13.03 12.00
C PHE A 133 -1.70 -12.65 12.76
N ARG A 134 -2.07 -11.38 12.68
CA ARG A 134 -3.41 -10.90 13.01
C ARG A 134 -4.09 -10.48 11.71
N ASN A 135 -5.15 -11.18 11.36
CA ASN A 135 -5.84 -11.03 10.08
C ASN A 135 -6.80 -9.84 10.10
N GLY A 136 -7.27 -9.45 11.29
CA GLY A 136 -8.16 -8.32 11.52
C GLY A 136 -9.11 -8.61 12.67
N GLY A 137 -9.66 -7.57 13.30
CA GLY A 137 -10.55 -7.76 14.46
C GLY A 137 -9.90 -8.64 15.54
N GLU A 138 -10.54 -9.75 15.84
CA GLU A 138 -10.14 -10.79 16.79
C GLU A 138 -9.49 -12.05 16.17
N GLU A 139 -9.23 -12.05 14.86
CA GLU A 139 -8.75 -13.21 14.12
C GLU A 139 -7.22 -13.27 14.00
N PHE A 140 -6.65 -14.47 14.16
CA PHE A 140 -5.22 -14.77 14.06
C PHE A 140 -4.95 -15.97 13.15
N SER A 141 -3.73 -16.05 12.62
CA SER A 141 -3.23 -17.17 11.79
C SER A 141 -1.79 -17.55 12.11
#